data_AF-A0AAQ4CSY1-F1
#
_entry.id   AF-A0AAQ4CSY1-F1
#
_cell.length_a   1.000
_cell.length_b   1.000
_cell.length_c   1.000
_cell.angle_alpha   90.00
_cell.angle_beta   90.00
_cell.angle_gamma   90.00
#
_symmetry.space_group_name_H-M   'P 1'
#
loop_
_entity.id
_entity.type
_entity.pdbx_description
1 polymer ?
#
loop_
_entity_poly.entity_id
_entity_poly.type
_entity_poly.pdbx_seq_one_letter_code
_entity_poly.pdbx_strand_id
1 'polypeptide(L)'
;MSEEIRKVIESLGGRVEEWYNVSERPGREPFAKEANYSFDYFWGKIHLRNEGELYILIISRDVFNWKDRVKELKLNGEIIDAAGGLMWIQENGVESLKKDLEFLKNYLESLRKQKQKA
;
A
#
# COMPACT_ATOMS: atom_id res chain seq x y z
N MET A 1 5.23 9.69 -12.66
CA MET A 1 4.99 8.59 -11.69
C MET A 1 4.62 9.05 -10.28
N SER A 2 5.47 9.71 -9.47
CA SER A 2 5.11 10.11 -8.08
C SER A 2 3.81 10.95 -7.98
N GLU A 3 3.62 11.90 -8.89
CA GLU A 3 2.39 12.70 -8.99
C GLU A 3 1.17 11.87 -9.44
N GLU A 4 1.37 10.88 -10.30
CA GLU A 4 0.27 9.98 -10.72
C GLU A 4 -0.17 9.08 -9.58
N ILE A 5 0.78 8.56 -8.80
CA ILE A 5 0.53 7.79 -7.59
C ILE A 5 -0.26 8.63 -6.58
N ARG A 6 0.16 9.88 -6.34
CA ARG A 6 -0.56 10.84 -5.48
C ARG A 6 -2.01 10.99 -5.94
N LYS A 7 -2.22 11.30 -7.23
CA LYS A 7 -3.56 11.45 -7.83
C LYS A 7 -4.42 10.20 -7.66
N VAL A 8 -3.86 9.00 -7.84
CA VAL A 8 -4.57 7.73 -7.63
C VAL A 8 -5.06 7.64 -6.18
N ILE A 9 -4.17 7.80 -5.20
CA ILE A 9 -4.51 7.65 -3.79
C ILE A 9 -5.55 8.69 -3.36
N GLU A 10 -5.35 9.96 -3.74
CA GLU A 10 -6.26 11.05 -3.43
C GLU A 10 -7.63 10.85 -4.10
N SER A 11 -7.67 10.33 -5.34
CA SER A 11 -8.93 10.01 -6.03
C SER A 11 -9.74 8.91 -5.35
N LEU A 12 -9.07 8.02 -4.59
CA LEU A 12 -9.70 6.96 -3.81
C LEU A 12 -10.09 7.42 -2.39
N GLY A 13 -9.87 8.69 -2.06
CA GLY A 13 -10.15 9.29 -0.76
C GLY A 13 -9.02 9.14 0.26
N GLY A 14 -7.82 8.75 -0.19
CA GLY A 14 -6.62 8.70 0.64
C GLY A 14 -5.91 10.05 0.72
N ARG A 15 -4.85 10.10 1.52
CA ARG A 15 -3.93 11.25 1.62
C ARG A 15 -2.51 10.75 1.44
N VAL A 16 -1.66 11.55 0.79
CA VAL A 16 -0.24 11.25 0.60
C VAL A 16 0.58 12.39 1.18
N GLU A 17 1.56 12.06 2.02
CA GLU A 17 2.50 13.02 2.57
C GLU A 17 3.53 13.47 1.51
N GLU A 18 4.47 14.33 1.91
CA GLU A 18 5.55 14.73 1.02
C GLU A 18 6.50 13.57 0.71
N TRP A 19 6.99 13.56 -0.53
CA TRP A 19 7.98 12.57 -0.95
C TRP A 19 9.35 12.95 -0.40
N TYR A 20 10.10 11.96 0.06
CA TYR A 20 11.48 12.13 0.50
C TYR A 20 12.38 11.08 -0.14
N ASN A 21 13.64 11.46 -0.35
CA ASN A 21 14.67 10.59 -0.90
C ASN A 21 15.14 9.59 0.15
N VAL A 22 15.41 8.36 -0.27
CA VAL A 22 15.89 7.29 0.59
C VAL A 22 17.16 6.67 0.01
N SER A 23 18.16 6.52 0.87
CA SER A 23 19.45 5.93 0.56
C SER A 23 19.59 4.61 1.31
N GLU A 24 20.27 3.61 0.72
CA GLU A 24 20.44 2.30 1.37
C GLU A 24 21.17 2.39 2.71
N ARG A 25 22.09 3.36 2.81
CA ARG A 25 22.88 3.67 4.00
C ARG A 25 23.13 5.18 4.08
N PRO A 26 23.39 5.73 5.28
CA PRO A 26 23.76 7.14 5.43
C PRO A 26 24.95 7.52 4.53
N GLY A 27 24.83 8.66 3.86
CA GLY A 27 25.89 9.23 3.00
C GLY A 27 26.02 8.60 1.61
N ARG A 28 25.16 7.65 1.23
CA ARG A 28 25.05 7.17 -0.16
C ARG A 28 24.02 7.99 -0.94
N GLU A 29 24.19 8.01 -2.26
CA GLU A 29 23.19 8.58 -3.17
C GLU A 29 21.83 7.88 -2.97
N PRO A 30 20.71 8.63 -3.04
CA PRO A 30 19.39 8.04 -2.97
C PRO A 30 19.14 7.04 -4.10
N PHE A 31 18.61 5.86 -3.74
CA PHE A 31 18.22 4.83 -4.71
C PHE A 31 16.71 4.78 -4.93
N ALA A 32 15.94 5.44 -4.07
CA ALA A 32 14.50 5.45 -4.11
C ALA A 32 13.91 6.75 -3.54
N LYS A 33 12.61 6.90 -3.73
CA LYS A 33 11.77 7.89 -3.05
C LYS A 33 10.66 7.18 -2.29
N GLU A 34 10.31 7.74 -1.14
CA GLU A 34 9.22 7.25 -0.32
C GLU A 34 8.22 8.35 0.00
N ALA A 35 6.97 7.96 0.22
CA ALA A 35 5.94 8.80 0.79
C ALA A 35 5.02 7.96 1.68
N ASN A 36 4.61 8.50 2.82
CA ASN A 36 3.56 7.86 3.60
C ASN A 36 2.20 8.18 2.97
N TYR A 37 1.25 7.27 3.15
CA TYR A 37 -0.12 7.51 2.76
C TYR A 37 -1.09 6.94 3.79
N SER A 38 -2.31 7.44 3.78
CA SER A 38 -3.35 6.99 4.71
C SER A 38 -4.73 7.00 4.07
N PHE A 39 -5.52 5.98 4.43
CA PHE A 39 -6.96 5.92 4.30
C PHE A 39 -7.58 5.80 5.71
N ASP A 40 -8.91 5.79 5.80
CA ASP A 40 -9.62 5.68 7.08
C ASP A 40 -9.27 4.40 7.85
N TYR A 41 -9.06 3.28 7.14
CA TYR A 41 -8.95 1.94 7.75
C TYR A 41 -7.58 1.28 7.62
N PHE A 42 -6.69 1.88 6.84
CA PHE A 42 -5.33 1.41 6.67
C PHE A 42 -4.45 2.59 6.29
N TRP A 43 -3.16 2.41 6.47
CA TRP A 43 -2.15 3.39 6.10
C TRP A 43 -0.90 2.64 5.68
N GLY A 44 0.11 3.34 5.23
CA GLY A 44 1.40 2.73 4.99
C GLY A 44 2.33 3.64 4.22
N LYS A 45 3.16 3.01 3.41
CA LYS A 45 4.28 3.65 2.74
C LYS A 45 4.35 3.20 1.29
N ILE A 46 4.68 4.14 0.43
CA ILE A 46 5.00 3.94 -0.97
C ILE A 46 6.51 3.99 -1.07
N HIS A 47 7.13 3.03 -1.75
CA HIS A 47 8.55 3.00 -2.05
C HIS A 47 8.72 2.83 -3.55
N LEU A 48 9.23 3.88 -4.20
CA LEU A 48 9.47 3.93 -5.64
C LEU A 48 10.97 3.99 -5.90
N ARG A 49 11.53 2.93 -6.47
CA ARG A 49 12.93 2.88 -6.86
C ARG A 49 13.21 3.73 -8.09
N ASN A 50 14.45 4.17 -8.24
CA ASN A 50 14.88 4.95 -9.40
C ASN A 50 14.76 4.15 -10.71
N GLU A 51 14.87 2.83 -10.63
CA GLU A 51 14.72 1.88 -11.74
C GLU A 51 13.24 1.60 -12.07
N GLY A 52 12.31 2.10 -11.25
CA GLY A 52 10.87 2.10 -11.52
C GLY A 52 10.06 1.03 -10.77
N GLU A 53 10.70 0.16 -9.98
CA GLU A 53 9.96 -0.78 -9.15
C GLU A 53 9.17 -0.06 -8.06
N LEU A 54 7.91 -0.45 -7.91
CA LEU A 54 6.95 0.16 -7.01
C LEU A 54 6.54 -0.85 -5.95
N TYR A 55 6.77 -0.50 -4.68
CA TYR A 55 6.37 -1.29 -3.53
C TYR A 55 5.44 -0.49 -2.64
N ILE A 56 4.41 -1.15 -2.13
CA ILE A 56 3.45 -0.55 -1.20
C ILE A 56 3.41 -1.39 0.07
N LEU A 57 3.60 -0.74 1.21
CA LEU A 57 3.28 -1.28 2.52
C LEU A 57 1.83 -0.95 2.84
N ILE A 58 1.07 -1.96 3.25
CA ILE A 58 -0.27 -1.87 3.79
C ILE A 58 -0.23 -2.21 5.28
N ILE A 59 -0.71 -1.31 6.12
CA ILE A 59 -0.86 -1.50 7.56
C ILE A 59 -2.33 -1.35 7.91
N SER A 60 -2.99 -2.44 8.29
CA SER A 60 -4.38 -2.37 8.73
C SER A 60 -4.51 -1.74 10.11
N ARG A 61 -5.56 -0.94 10.32
CA ARG A 61 -5.95 -0.47 11.66
C ARG A 61 -6.73 -1.54 12.44
N ASP A 62 -7.35 -2.49 11.75
CA ASP A 62 -8.07 -3.59 12.39
C ASP A 62 -7.10 -4.70 12.81
N VAL A 63 -7.34 -5.30 13.96
CA VAL A 63 -6.56 -6.44 14.44
C VAL A 63 -6.93 -7.69 13.64
N PHE A 64 -6.05 -8.10 12.73
CA PHE A 64 -6.02 -9.41 12.08
C PHE A 64 -4.62 -9.68 11.50
N ASN A 65 -4.43 -10.89 10.97
CA ASN A 65 -3.20 -11.29 10.31
C ASN A 65 -3.41 -11.39 8.80
N TRP A 66 -2.68 -10.60 8.00
CA TRP A 66 -2.74 -10.64 6.55
C TRP A 66 -2.39 -12.01 5.99
N LYS A 67 -1.46 -12.73 6.63
CA LYS A 67 -1.04 -14.08 6.20
C LYS A 67 -2.23 -15.05 6.09
N ASP A 68 -3.20 -14.92 6.99
CA ASP A 68 -4.39 -15.78 7.00
C ASP A 68 -5.39 -15.42 5.88
N ARG A 69 -5.24 -14.23 5.30
CA ARG A 69 -6.16 -13.61 4.34
C ARG A 69 -5.61 -13.60 2.91
N VAL A 70 -4.30 -13.84 2.71
CA VAL A 70 -3.63 -13.79 1.39
C VAL A 70 -4.42 -14.54 0.31
N LYS A 71 -4.97 -15.71 0.62
CA LYS A 71 -5.72 -16.56 -0.33
C LYS A 71 -7.05 -15.93 -0.79
N GLU A 72 -7.56 -14.96 -0.06
CA GLU A 72 -8.81 -14.24 -0.36
C GLU A 72 -8.54 -13.01 -1.25
N LEU A 73 -7.30 -12.55 -1.34
CA LEU A 73 -6.94 -11.32 -2.02
C LEU A 73 -6.78 -11.56 -3.53
N LYS A 74 -7.45 -10.74 -4.33
CA LYS A 74 -7.38 -10.78 -5.80
C LYS A 74 -6.63 -9.55 -6.31
N LEU A 75 -5.35 -9.48 -5.96
CA LEU A 75 -4.47 -8.37 -6.29
C LEU A 75 -3.83 -8.56 -7.68
N ASN A 76 -3.50 -7.45 -8.32
CA ASN A 76 -2.78 -7.39 -9.59
C ASN A 76 -1.26 -7.37 -9.35
N GLY A 77 -0.83 -6.79 -8.24
CA GLY A 77 0.54 -6.86 -7.74
C GLY A 77 0.85 -8.20 -7.06
N GLU A 78 2.13 -8.41 -6.80
CA GLU A 78 2.64 -9.59 -6.11
C GLU A 78 2.80 -9.31 -4.62
N ILE A 79 2.22 -10.16 -3.76
CA ILE A 79 2.44 -10.07 -2.30
C ILE A 79 3.84 -10.63 -2.00
N ILE A 80 4.77 -9.75 -1.62
CA ILE A 80 6.15 -10.11 -1.31
C ILE A 80 6.28 -10.57 0.14
N ASP A 81 5.50 -9.99 1.05
CA ASP A 81 5.49 -10.36 2.46
C ASP A 81 4.15 -10.04 3.12
N ALA A 82 3.76 -10.84 4.11
CA ALA A 82 2.54 -10.64 4.90
C ALA A 82 2.73 -11.21 6.30
N ALA A 83 2.67 -10.35 7.31
CA ALA A 83 2.84 -10.72 8.72
C ALA A 83 2.05 -9.80 9.64
N GLY A 84 1.18 -10.38 10.46
CA GLY A 84 0.32 -9.60 11.36
C GLY A 84 -0.50 -8.57 10.59
N GLY A 85 -0.57 -7.34 11.09
CA GLY A 85 -1.29 -6.24 10.42
C GLY A 85 -0.58 -5.64 9.21
N LEU A 86 0.59 -6.17 8.81
CA LEU A 86 1.45 -5.65 7.75
C LEU A 86 1.45 -6.55 6.50
N MET A 87 1.45 -5.94 5.32
CA MET A 87 1.61 -6.62 4.04
C MET A 87 2.35 -5.74 3.04
N TRP A 88 3.31 -6.32 2.31
CA TRP A 88 4.02 -5.67 1.21
C TRP A 88 3.55 -6.21 -0.13
N ILE A 89 3.27 -5.31 -1.06
CA ILE A 89 2.90 -5.62 -2.44
C ILE A 89 3.92 -4.97 -3.36
N GLN A 90 4.45 -5.73 -4.33
CA GLN A 90 5.13 -5.18 -5.48
C GLN A 90 4.12 -4.97 -6.60
N GLU A 91 3.99 -3.72 -7.04
CA GLU A 91 3.01 -3.31 -8.04
C GLU A 91 3.61 -3.32 -9.44
N ASN A 92 2.79 -3.71 -10.43
CA ASN A 92 3.16 -3.67 -11.85
C ASN A 92 2.94 -2.28 -12.49
N GLY A 93 3.04 -1.22 -11.68
CA GLY A 93 2.81 0.18 -12.09
C GLY A 93 1.53 0.80 -11.53
N VAL A 94 1.23 2.02 -11.98
CA VAL A 94 0.18 2.88 -11.40
C VAL A 94 -1.24 2.33 -11.59
N GLU A 95 -1.50 1.64 -12.70
CA GLU A 95 -2.83 1.04 -12.94
C GLU A 95 -3.09 -0.15 -11.99
N SER A 96 -2.08 -1.00 -11.78
CA SER A 96 -2.10 -2.10 -10.81
C SER A 96 -2.39 -1.56 -9.41
N LEU A 97 -1.62 -0.55 -9.01
CA LEU A 97 -1.78 0.15 -7.73
C LEU A 97 -3.22 0.64 -7.52
N LYS A 98 -3.80 1.29 -8.53
CA LYS A 98 -5.16 1.83 -8.42
C LYS A 98 -6.18 0.72 -8.13
N LYS A 99 -6.13 -0.38 -8.90
CA LYS A 99 -7.05 -1.51 -8.74
C LYS A 99 -6.88 -2.18 -7.38
N ASP A 100 -5.64 -2.34 -6.93
CA ASP A 100 -5.32 -3.03 -5.69
C ASP A 100 -5.71 -2.19 -4.46
N LEU A 101 -5.44 -0.89 -4.47
CA LEU A 101 -5.90 0.01 -3.41
C LEU A 101 -7.43 0.09 -3.33
N GLU A 102 -8.11 0.15 -4.49
CA GLU A 102 -9.58 0.13 -4.54
C GLU A 102 -10.14 -1.20 -3.99
N PHE A 103 -9.56 -2.33 -4.38
CA PHE A 103 -9.92 -3.65 -3.85
C PHE A 103 -9.70 -3.71 -2.33
N LEU A 104 -8.52 -3.33 -1.84
CA LEU A 104 -8.16 -3.41 -0.43
C LEU A 104 -9.05 -2.52 0.44
N LYS A 105 -9.37 -1.31 -0.02
CA LYS A 105 -10.33 -0.42 0.64
C LYS A 105 -11.68 -1.11 0.82
N ASN A 106 -12.24 -1.63 -0.27
CA ASN A 106 -13.54 -2.31 -0.26
C ASN A 106 -13.52 -3.59 0.59
N TYR A 107 -12.42 -4.35 0.52
CA TYR A 107 -12.22 -5.58 1.27
C TYR A 107 -12.21 -5.30 2.78
N LEU A 108 -11.40 -4.36 3.24
CA LEU A 108 -11.32 -3.97 4.65
C LEU A 108 -12.66 -3.42 5.17
N GLU A 109 -13.34 -2.58 4.38
CA GLU A 109 -14.69 -2.12 4.71
C GLU A 109 -15.69 -3.28 4.90
N SER A 110 -15.62 -4.30 4.04
CA SER A 110 -16.49 -5.46 4.12
C SER A 110 -16.24 -6.30 5.37
N LEU A 111 -14.96 -6.50 5.74
CA LEU A 111 -14.57 -7.23 6.95
C LEU A 111 -15.11 -6.54 8.21
N ARG A 112 -15.08 -5.21 8.26
CA ARG A 112 -15.64 -4.46 9.39
C ARG A 112 -17.16 -4.59 9.48
N LYS A 113 -17.87 -4.49 8.35
CA LYS A 113 -19.32 -4.68 8.30
C LYS A 113 -19.73 -6.09 8.76
N GLN A 114 -18.93 -7.11 8.49
CA GLN A 114 -19.17 -8.47 8.98
C GLN A 114 -18.95 -8.56 10.50
N LYS A 115 -17.86 -7.97 11.03
CA LYS A 115 -17.60 -7.92 12.49
C LYS A 115 -18.70 -7.20 13.29
N GLN A 116 -19.35 -6.19 12.72
CA GLN A 116 -20.45 -5.46 13.40
C GLN A 116 -21.78 -6.21 13.42
N LYS A 117 -21.93 -7.24 12.59
CA LYS A 117 -23.14 -8.08 12.50
C LYS A 117 -23.03 -9.39 13.28
N ALA A 118 -21.82 -9.73 13.72
CA ALA A 118 -21.52 -10.88 14.57
C ALA A 118 -21.57 -10.47 16.04
#